data_AF-A0A820MQT9-F1
#
_entry.id   AF-A0A820MQT9-F1
#
_cell.length_a   1.000
_cell.length_b   1.000
_cell.length_c   1.000
_cell.angle_alpha   90.00
_cell.angle_beta   90.00
_cell.angle_gamma   90.00
#
_symmetry.space_group_name_H-M   'P 1'
#
loop_
_entity.id
_entity.type
_entity.pdbx_description
1 polymer ?
#
loop_
_entity_poly.entity_id
_entity_poly.type
_entity_poly.pdbx_seq_one_letter_code
_entity_poly.pdbx_strand_id
1 'polypeptide(L)'
;MSNIQGTLSYATAGPNTRTTQLFINYINNSRLDPLGFSPLGIVTTGFDTAETIFNPTPGSSDGVDQEQYSKKGNKWIIDNYPQINFIEKVSITHNCPFRKNFY
;
A
#
# COMPACT_ATOMS: atom_id res chain seq x y z
N MET A 1 11.17 -10.06 -5.48
CA MET A 1 10.52 -9.91 -4.16
C MET A 1 9.26 -10.75 -4.14
N SER A 2 8.80 -11.18 -2.97
CA SER A 2 7.59 -11.99 -2.76
C SER A 2 6.60 -11.23 -1.88
N ASN A 3 5.30 -11.47 -1.98
CA ASN A 3 4.25 -10.88 -1.15
C ASN A 3 4.24 -11.50 0.27
N ILE A 4 5.31 -11.32 1.02
CA ILE A 4 5.44 -11.77 2.41
C ILE A 4 5.05 -10.66 3.39
N GLN A 5 4.92 -10.98 4.68
CA GLN A 5 4.57 -9.98 5.70
C GLN A 5 5.50 -8.75 5.63
N GLY A 6 4.90 -7.55 5.74
CA GLY A 6 5.59 -6.27 5.70
C GLY A 6 5.84 -5.71 4.30
N THR A 7 5.52 -6.43 3.22
CA THR A 7 5.77 -5.91 1.87
C THR A 7 4.66 -4.97 1.40
N LEU A 8 5.06 -3.86 0.78
CA LEU A 8 4.19 -2.94 0.05
C LEU A 8 4.11 -3.38 -1.41
N SER A 9 2.90 -3.61 -1.91
CA SER A 9 2.65 -4.23 -3.21
C SER A 9 1.60 -3.47 -4.01
N TYR A 10 1.72 -3.50 -5.34
CA TYR A 10 0.68 -3.04 -6.24
C TYR A 10 -0.49 -4.03 -6.32
N ALA A 11 -1.71 -3.51 -6.29
CA ALA A 11 -2.89 -4.26 -6.72
C ALA A 11 -2.91 -4.42 -8.25
N THR A 12 -3.65 -5.42 -8.75
CA THR A 12 -3.74 -5.72 -10.19
C THR A 12 -5.08 -6.37 -10.55
N ALA A 13 -5.54 -6.13 -11.78
CA ALA A 13 -6.64 -6.85 -12.43
C ALA A 13 -6.13 -7.78 -13.56
N GLY A 14 -4.82 -8.04 -13.60
CA GLY A 14 -4.16 -8.84 -14.64
C GLY A 14 -3.03 -8.09 -15.37
N PRO A 15 -2.41 -8.72 -16.39
CA PRO A 15 -1.29 -8.12 -17.12
C PRO A 15 -1.60 -6.71 -17.64
N ASN A 16 -0.68 -5.78 -17.44
CA ASN A 16 -0.77 -4.39 -17.93
C ASN A 16 -1.94 -3.54 -17.38
N THR A 17 -2.51 -3.90 -16.22
CA THR A 17 -3.64 -3.17 -15.60
C THR A 17 -3.27 -2.35 -14.36
N ARG A 18 -1.96 -2.24 -14.04
CA ARG A 18 -1.50 -1.60 -12.81
C ARG A 18 -1.89 -0.12 -12.76
N THR A 19 -2.48 0.28 -11.64
CA THR A 19 -2.83 1.67 -11.32
C THR A 19 -1.92 2.23 -10.21
N THR A 20 -2.41 3.15 -9.40
CA THR A 20 -1.74 3.70 -8.21
C THR A 20 -2.19 3.02 -6.91
N GLN A 21 -2.99 1.95 -6.99
CA GLN A 21 -3.48 1.25 -5.81
C GLN A 21 -2.40 0.34 -5.21
N LEU A 22 -2.14 0.54 -3.92
CA LEU A 22 -1.12 -0.18 -3.14
C LEU A 22 -1.76 -0.82 -1.90
N PHE A 23 -1.15 -1.89 -1.40
CA PHE A 23 -1.50 -2.51 -0.11
C PHE A 23 -0.26 -3.00 0.62
N ILE A 24 -0.35 -3.09 1.96
CA ILE A 24 0.67 -3.68 2.82
C ILE A 24 0.23 -5.11 3.16
N ASN A 25 1.16 -6.06 3.05
CA ASN A 25 0.90 -7.44 3.43
C ASN A 25 1.01 -7.60 4.96
N TYR A 26 -0.10 -7.81 5.65
CA TYR A 26 -0.08 -8.05 7.11
C TYR A 26 0.34 -9.47 7.50
N ILE A 27 0.22 -10.40 6.55
CA ILE A 27 0.64 -11.80 6.71
C ILE A 27 1.40 -12.25 5.45
N ASN A 28 1.87 -13.50 5.44
CA ASN A 28 2.42 -14.10 4.23
C ASN A 28 1.30 -14.34 3.19
N ASN A 29 1.38 -13.63 2.07
CA ASN A 29 0.48 -13.78 0.92
C ASN A 29 1.24 -14.18 -0.36
N SER A 30 2.30 -14.99 -0.26
CA SER A 30 3.10 -15.44 -1.42
C SER A 30 2.26 -16.11 -2.53
N ARG A 31 1.06 -16.60 -2.21
CA ARG A 31 0.06 -17.05 -3.19
C ARG A 31 -0.31 -16.00 -4.25
N LEU A 32 -0.09 -14.71 -3.97
CA LEU A 32 -0.38 -13.60 -4.88
C LEU A 32 0.75 -13.36 -5.91
N ASP A 33 1.95 -13.89 -5.67
CA ASP A 33 3.10 -13.76 -6.56
C ASP A 33 2.79 -14.27 -8.00
N PRO A 34 2.26 -15.49 -8.20
CA PRO A 34 1.93 -15.97 -9.54
C PRO A 34 0.74 -15.24 -10.17
N LEU A 35 -0.03 -14.45 -9.41
CA LEU A 35 -1.16 -13.67 -9.90
C LEU A 35 -0.76 -12.27 -10.38
N GLY A 36 0.52 -11.92 -10.28
CA GLY A 36 1.06 -10.66 -10.80
C GLY A 36 0.99 -9.48 -9.83
N PHE A 37 0.60 -9.70 -8.57
CA PHE A 37 0.70 -8.68 -7.53
C PHE A 37 2.18 -8.43 -7.24
N SER A 38 2.65 -7.22 -7.55
CA SER A 38 4.07 -6.93 -7.60
C SER A 38 4.51 -6.15 -6.35
N PRO A 39 5.31 -6.76 -5.45
CA PRO A 39 5.93 -6.03 -4.34
C PRO A 39 6.92 -4.98 -4.86
N LEU A 40 6.87 -3.78 -4.30
CA LEU A 40 7.77 -2.67 -4.65
C LEU A 40 8.65 -2.19 -3.48
N GLY A 41 8.35 -2.62 -2.25
CA GLY A 41 9.07 -2.20 -1.05
C GLY A 41 8.73 -3.04 0.16
N ILE A 42 9.43 -2.78 1.26
CA ILE A 42 9.23 -3.42 2.56
C ILE A 42 9.13 -2.31 3.60
N VAL A 43 8.17 -2.43 4.52
CA VAL A 43 8.09 -1.57 5.69
C VAL A 43 9.26 -1.92 6.62
N THR A 44 10.21 -1.00 6.78
CA THR A 44 11.39 -1.20 7.62
C THR A 44 11.19 -0.72 9.06
N THR A 45 10.24 0.19 9.29
CA THR A 45 9.88 0.75 10.61
C THR A 45 8.40 1.11 10.63
N GLY A 46 7.73 0.94 11.77
CA GLY A 46 6.31 1.34 11.95
C GLY A 46 5.30 0.36 11.34
N PHE A 47 5.65 -0.93 11.25
CA PHE A 47 4.72 -1.96 10.78
C PHE A 47 3.57 -2.19 11.78
N ASP A 48 3.87 -2.14 13.07
CA ASP A 48 2.90 -2.12 14.17
C ASP A 48 1.90 -0.97 14.03
N THR A 49 2.37 0.23 13.65
CA THR A 49 1.48 1.35 13.34
C THR A 49 0.53 1.01 12.19
N ALA A 50 1.02 0.38 11.11
CA ALA A 50 0.17 -0.03 9.99
C ALA A 50 -0.94 -1.01 10.44
N GLU A 51 -0.62 -1.97 11.30
CA GLU A 51 -1.58 -2.95 11.84
C GLU A 51 -2.71 -2.30 12.67
N THR A 52 -2.49 -1.09 13.20
CA THR A 52 -3.48 -0.34 14.00
C THR A 52 -4.29 0.69 13.21
N ILE A 53 -4.03 0.85 11.90
CA ILE A 53 -4.79 1.77 11.04
C ILE A 53 -6.29 1.42 11.11
N PHE A 54 -7.14 2.44 11.21
CA PHE A 54 -8.57 2.26 11.32
C PHE A 54 -9.11 1.47 10.11
N ASN A 55 -9.83 0.38 10.39
CA ASN A 55 -10.52 -0.38 9.35
C ASN A 55 -11.91 0.23 9.09
N PRO A 56 -12.14 0.87 7.93
CA PRO A 56 -13.43 1.49 7.62
C PRO A 56 -14.55 0.48 7.33
N THR A 57 -14.22 -0.79 7.12
CA THR A 57 -15.15 -1.87 6.77
C THR A 57 -14.88 -3.12 7.60
N PRO A 58 -15.11 -3.08 8.92
CA PRO A 58 -14.84 -4.21 9.81
C PRO A 58 -15.66 -5.44 9.40
N GLY A 59 -15.01 -6.60 9.33
CA GLY A 59 -15.62 -7.88 8.94
C GLY A 59 -15.78 -8.11 7.43
N SER A 60 -15.45 -7.13 6.59
CA SER A 60 -15.41 -7.30 5.13
C SER A 60 -13.98 -7.58 4.65
N SER A 61 -13.82 -8.62 3.83
CA SER A 61 -12.58 -8.89 3.10
C SER A 61 -12.41 -8.02 1.85
N ASP A 62 -13.50 -7.45 1.34
CA ASP A 62 -13.52 -6.70 0.08
C ASP A 62 -13.04 -5.26 0.27
N GLY A 63 -13.09 -4.76 1.51
CA GLY A 63 -12.69 -3.40 1.86
C GLY A 63 -13.67 -2.35 1.35
N VAL A 64 -13.14 -1.15 1.14
CA VAL A 64 -13.84 -0.04 0.48
C VAL A 64 -14.08 -0.37 -1.00
N ASP A 65 -15.22 0.04 -1.55
CA ASP A 65 -15.52 -0.07 -2.98
C ASP A 65 -14.50 0.71 -3.84
N GLN A 66 -13.63 -0.05 -4.51
CA GLN A 66 -12.51 0.45 -5.29
C GLN A 66 -12.98 1.17 -6.55
N GLU A 67 -14.10 0.74 -7.15
CA GLU A 67 -14.65 1.35 -8.36
C GLU A 67 -15.21 2.73 -8.04
N GLN A 68 -15.95 2.85 -6.93
CA GLN A 68 -16.49 4.13 -6.49
C GLN A 68 -15.36 5.11 -6.12
N TYR A 69 -14.34 4.65 -5.39
CA TYR A 69 -13.20 5.51 -5.06
C TYR A 69 -12.45 5.97 -6.31
N SER A 70 -12.19 5.06 -7.26
CA SER A 70 -11.52 5.43 -8.51
C SER A 70 -12.30 6.46 -9.33
N LYS A 71 -13.64 6.41 -9.31
CA LYS A 71 -14.50 7.33 -10.09
C LYS A 71 -14.74 8.67 -9.40
N LYS A 72 -14.89 8.67 -8.08
CA LYS A 72 -15.37 9.84 -7.32
C LYS A 72 -14.33 10.45 -6.39
N GLY A 73 -13.22 9.75 -6.14
CA GLY A 73 -12.06 10.24 -5.40
C GLY A 73 -12.35 10.62 -3.94
N ASN A 74 -11.56 11.57 -3.43
CA ASN A 74 -11.55 11.95 -2.02
C ASN A 74 -12.92 12.42 -1.50
N LYS A 75 -13.72 13.08 -2.34
CA LYS A 75 -15.06 13.50 -1.91
C LYS A 75 -15.90 12.29 -1.46
N TRP A 76 -15.92 11.24 -2.27
CA TRP A 76 -16.74 10.07 -1.96
C TRP A 76 -16.22 9.29 -0.76
N ILE A 77 -14.89 9.09 -0.63
CA ILE A 77 -14.36 8.34 0.51
C ILE A 77 -14.63 9.08 1.83
N ILE A 78 -14.51 10.41 1.85
CA ILE A 78 -14.77 11.22 3.06
C ILE A 78 -16.27 11.17 3.42
N ASP A 79 -17.15 11.31 2.42
CA ASP A 79 -18.60 11.28 2.65
C ASP A 79 -19.08 9.90 3.16
N ASN A 80 -18.47 8.80 2.73
CA ASN A 80 -18.90 7.43 3.08
C ASN A 80 -18.15 6.83 4.28
N TYR A 81 -16.91 7.26 4.51
CA TYR A 81 -16.05 6.78 5.59
C TYR A 81 -15.38 7.96 6.31
N PRO A 82 -16.12 8.73 7.13
CA PRO A 82 -15.60 9.98 7.72
C PRO A 82 -14.38 9.82 8.63
N GLN A 83 -14.10 8.60 9.12
CA GLN A 83 -12.95 8.28 9.97
C GLN A 83 -11.74 7.73 9.16
N ILE A 84 -11.80 7.75 7.83
CA ILE A 84 -10.71 7.23 6.98
C ILE A 84 -9.41 8.01 7.18
N ASN A 85 -8.28 7.29 7.17
CA ASN A 85 -6.96 7.89 7.26
C ASN A 85 -6.44 8.33 5.89
N PHE A 86 -5.70 9.45 5.86
CA PHE A 86 -5.00 9.94 4.69
C PHE A 86 -3.49 10.02 4.95
N ILE A 87 -2.70 9.76 3.92
CA ILE A 87 -1.28 10.09 3.90
C ILE A 87 -1.18 11.57 3.52
N GLU A 88 -0.85 12.43 4.48
CA GLU A 88 -0.76 13.88 4.25
C GLU A 88 0.61 14.30 3.69
N LYS A 89 1.65 13.53 3.98
CA LYS A 89 3.02 13.83 3.56
C LYS A 89 3.79 12.56 3.24
N VAL A 90 4.50 12.61 2.12
CA VAL A 90 5.52 11.63 1.76
C VAL A 90 6.84 12.37 1.58
N SER A 91 7.95 11.75 1.96
CA SER A 91 9.27 12.32 1.77
C SER A 91 10.22 11.24 1.29
N ILE A 92 11.03 11.57 0.28
CA ILE A 92 12.08 10.70 -0.23
C ILE A 92 13.37 11.12 0.47
N THR A 93 13.86 10.27 1.37
CA THR A 93 15.14 10.49 2.04
C THR A 93 16.27 9.97 1.19
N HIS A 94 17.20 10.85 0.80
CA HIS A 94 18.44 10.42 0.17
C HIS A 94 19.40 9.94 1.26
N ASN A 95 19.47 8.63 1.49
CA ASN A 95 20.60 8.06 2.20
C ASN A 95 21.77 7.96 1.23
N CYS A 96 22.55 9.03 1.10
CA CYS A 96 23.81 9.02 0.36
C CYS A 96 24.92 8.46 1.28
N PRO A 97 25.42 7.23 1.07
CA PRO A 97 26.60 6.79 1.79
C PRO A 97 27.82 7.40 1.11
N PHE A 98 28.45 8.38 1.79
CA PHE A 98 29.78 8.94 1.58
C PHE A 98 30.36 8.96 0.15
N ARG A 99 30.59 10.18 -0.37
CA ARG A 99 31.62 10.41 -1.40
C ARG A 99 32.95 9.85 -0.89
N LYS A 100 33.47 8.79 -1.52
CA LYS A 100 34.91 8.53 -1.43
C LYS A 100 35.60 9.68 -2.13
N ASN A 101 36.25 10.55 -1.34
CA ASN A 101 37.26 11.46 -1.88
C ASN A 101 38.39 10.58 -2.45
N PHE A 102 38.50 10.55 -3.77
CA PHE A 102 39.72 10.09 -4.43
C PHE A 102 40.66 11.30 -4.48
N TYR A 103 41.82 11.16 -3.85
CA TYR A 103 42.99 12.00 -4.13
C TYR A 103 43.59 11.60 -5.47
#